data_AF-A0AAW6THM3-F1
#
_entry.id   AF-A0AAW6THM3-F1
#
_cell.length_a   1.000
_cell.length_b   1.000
_cell.length_c   1.000
_cell.angle_alpha   90.00
_cell.angle_beta   90.00
_cell.angle_gamma   90.00
#
_symmetry.space_group_name_H-M   'P 1'
#
loop_
_entity.id
_entity.type
_entity.pdbx_description
1 polymer ?
#
loop_
_entity_poly.entity_id
_entity_poly.type
_entity_poly.pdbx_seq_one_letter_code
_entity_poly.pdbx_strand_id
1 'polypeptide(L)'
;MTIMQHSSKAQDRTLGVWYQNIEQGSVKLPRFQRFEAWDRSRITSFLNTVINNLPVGVALCLEVAGDEKFVSRFIKTAEPKNHTVTVNQHLLDGQQRLTAFWRAIHNNYDYETYVVYIPEFDKKEQKSSDKMEVHVIGRWYDKNGRKMPLWADIPAQMLERGFVPVHLLRPGDITSELDEWLNQALTEPKQDTSPPEEFIQKFMQFTKEKERLKSIITQLRERVTHYNLPYLSLPSSTPKEVALQVFINMNTNSKPLSLFDIIVAEIESVSGSSLHDLEDKLAENVPEASQYSDMRSLILSTSALLQDKLPNNQGMIEMDKQQMLDNWCQLTSGLQKMAKLLRSQNVFDKQRLPTNAVLAVIAAVYNVIPEHGDFVAKAEKLLKAYLWTAFFTNRYENAAATRAYADYKALKRLLQNPEFTEDDYSLVPILNRENYPLMPIEKIASAKWPKSTSIEARGLLAISNYFGANDFADNRRVDADNITKREYHHLFPDALIKESNEEADSYFAMNCALITWKTNRTIGRADPLIYLKERVELSDEEAVKERLKSHLIPYDSLSKAHYEGLVGDALTEKVTADFEAFKLERARLFKKAIDFLAEGQQPSLEKVLQTS
;
A
#
# COMPACT_ATOMS: atom_id res chain seq x y z
N MET A 1 -3.57 20.42 -30.08
CA MET A 1 -3.55 19.41 -28.99
C MET A 1 -2.52 18.36 -29.37
N THR A 2 -1.34 18.40 -28.75
CA THR A 2 -0.23 17.50 -29.08
C THR A 2 -0.47 16.16 -28.41
N ILE A 3 -1.17 15.28 -29.12
CA ILE A 3 -1.37 13.88 -28.79
C ILE A 3 -0.03 13.16 -29.07
N MET A 4 0.46 12.36 -28.11
CA MET A 4 1.77 11.69 -28.04
C MET A 4 2.89 12.44 -27.29
N GLN A 5 2.70 12.72 -26.00
CA GLN A 5 3.85 12.70 -25.07
C GLN A 5 4.07 11.24 -24.65
N HIS A 6 5.18 10.64 -25.08
CA HIS A 6 5.55 9.27 -24.67
C HIS A 6 5.63 9.18 -23.13
N SER A 7 4.94 8.19 -22.54
CA SER A 7 4.89 7.99 -21.08
C SER A 7 6.25 7.63 -20.47
N SER A 8 7.12 6.96 -21.24
CA SER A 8 8.50 6.65 -20.89
C SER A 8 9.30 6.33 -22.16
N LYS A 9 10.62 6.49 -22.14
CA LYS A 9 11.52 6.09 -23.24
C LYS A 9 12.58 5.13 -22.73
N ALA A 10 12.69 3.96 -23.35
CA ALA A 10 13.84 3.08 -23.14
C ALA A 10 15.05 3.65 -23.85
N GLN A 11 16.17 3.76 -23.15
CA GLN A 11 17.42 4.27 -23.66
C GLN A 11 18.59 3.42 -23.16
N ASP A 12 19.61 3.33 -23.99
CA ASP A 12 20.87 2.69 -23.65
C ASP A 12 21.83 3.72 -23.07
N ARG A 13 22.58 3.30 -22.05
CA ARG A 13 23.63 4.11 -21.45
C ARG A 13 24.72 3.21 -20.90
N THR A 14 25.95 3.47 -21.31
CA THR A 14 27.10 2.71 -20.83
C THR A 14 27.46 3.09 -19.40
N LEU A 15 28.09 2.17 -18.65
CA LEU A 15 28.56 2.45 -17.30
C LEU A 15 29.60 3.58 -17.26
N GLY A 16 30.38 3.79 -18.33
CA GLY A 16 31.27 4.95 -18.43
C GLY A 16 30.53 6.29 -18.39
N VAL A 17 29.39 6.38 -19.09
CA VAL A 17 28.54 7.60 -19.04
C VAL A 17 27.81 7.71 -17.71
N TRP A 18 27.32 6.59 -17.15
CA TRP A 18 26.78 6.60 -15.78
C TRP A 18 27.80 7.10 -14.76
N TYR A 19 29.04 6.62 -14.84
CA TYR A 19 30.14 7.03 -13.98
C TYR A 19 30.36 8.54 -14.05
N GLN A 20 30.49 9.10 -15.25
CA GLN A 20 30.70 10.55 -15.44
C GLN A 20 29.53 11.37 -14.87
N ASN A 21 28.30 10.92 -15.10
CA ASN A 21 27.11 11.61 -14.58
C ASN A 21 27.05 11.59 -13.04
N ILE A 22 27.45 10.47 -12.43
CA ILE A 22 27.52 10.34 -10.97
C ILE A 22 28.65 11.21 -10.41
N GLU A 23 29.84 11.18 -11.03
CA GLU A 23 31.01 11.95 -10.62
C GLU A 23 30.77 13.46 -10.68
N GLN A 24 30.05 13.92 -11.70
CA GLN A 24 29.65 15.32 -11.82
C GLN A 24 28.52 15.69 -10.86
N GLY A 25 27.82 14.73 -10.25
CA GLY A 25 26.66 14.97 -9.41
C GLY A 25 25.38 15.31 -10.19
N SER A 26 25.33 15.01 -11.50
CA SER A 26 24.14 15.26 -12.33
C SER A 26 23.02 14.23 -12.10
N VAL A 27 23.35 13.09 -11.48
CA VAL A 27 22.41 12.04 -11.04
C VAL A 27 22.34 12.03 -9.51
N LYS A 28 21.12 12.19 -8.97
CA LYS A 28 20.84 12.07 -7.54
C LYS A 28 19.80 11.01 -7.22
N LEU A 29 19.76 10.59 -5.97
CA LEU A 29 18.81 9.64 -5.41
C LEU A 29 17.73 10.39 -4.64
N PRO A 30 16.43 10.22 -4.92
CA PRO A 30 15.39 10.72 -4.04
C PRO A 30 15.53 10.16 -2.62
N ARG A 31 15.31 10.99 -1.59
CA ARG A 31 15.52 10.60 -0.18
C ARG A 31 14.62 9.48 0.31
N PHE A 32 13.45 9.29 -0.30
CA PHE A 32 12.54 8.19 0.05
C PHE A 32 13.08 6.81 -0.31
N GLN A 33 14.18 6.73 -1.07
CA GLN A 33 14.84 5.47 -1.33
C GLN A 33 15.61 4.97 -0.11
N ARG A 34 15.60 3.66 0.09
CA ARG A 34 16.36 2.98 1.16
C ARG A 34 17.85 3.27 1.01
N PHE A 35 18.59 3.20 2.12
CA PHE A 35 20.05 3.18 2.06
C PHE A 35 20.55 1.90 1.35
N GLU A 36 21.86 1.83 1.16
CA GLU A 36 22.54 0.64 0.63
C GLU A 36 22.14 -0.61 1.42
N ALA A 37 21.64 -1.62 0.70
CA ALA A 37 21.04 -2.83 1.27
C ALA A 37 21.54 -4.13 0.61
N TRP A 38 22.38 -4.03 -0.42
CA TRP A 38 23.01 -5.21 -1.02
C TRP A 38 24.10 -5.78 -0.13
N ASP A 39 24.03 -7.10 0.08
CA ASP A 39 25.10 -7.86 0.71
C ASP A 39 26.31 -8.06 -0.23
N ARG A 40 27.40 -8.57 0.34
CA ARG A 40 28.67 -8.83 -0.36
C ARG A 40 28.47 -9.73 -1.58
N SER A 41 27.61 -10.74 -1.48
CA SER A 41 27.37 -11.72 -2.54
C SER A 41 26.64 -11.11 -3.73
N ARG A 42 25.65 -10.25 -3.48
CA ARG A 42 24.92 -9.52 -4.54
C ARG A 42 25.83 -8.56 -5.28
N ILE A 43 26.69 -7.84 -4.56
CA ILE A 43 27.68 -6.94 -5.18
C ILE A 43 28.65 -7.74 -6.04
N THR A 44 29.22 -8.82 -5.52
CA THR A 44 30.12 -9.71 -6.27
C THR A 44 29.44 -10.28 -7.52
N SER A 45 28.21 -10.78 -7.39
CA SER A 45 27.44 -11.31 -8.51
C SER A 45 27.20 -10.26 -9.60
N PHE A 46 26.83 -9.04 -9.20
CA PHE A 46 26.63 -7.94 -10.13
C PHE A 46 27.92 -7.55 -10.87
N LEU A 47 29.03 -7.37 -10.15
CA LEU A 47 30.31 -7.07 -10.78
C LEU A 47 30.77 -8.21 -11.70
N ASN A 48 30.49 -9.46 -11.33
CA ASN A 48 30.76 -10.64 -12.15
C ASN A 48 29.95 -10.62 -13.47
N THR A 49 28.68 -10.22 -13.40
CA THR A 49 27.82 -10.01 -14.57
C THR A 49 28.42 -8.95 -15.51
N VAL A 50 28.97 -7.86 -14.96
CA VAL A 50 29.59 -6.78 -15.76
C VAL A 50 30.86 -7.27 -16.46
N ILE A 51 31.81 -7.90 -15.76
CA ILE A 51 33.08 -8.34 -16.39
C ILE A 51 32.90 -9.45 -17.43
N ASN A 52 31.83 -10.24 -17.29
CA ASN A 52 31.43 -11.29 -18.23
C ASN A 52 30.47 -10.79 -19.32
N ASN A 53 30.15 -9.49 -19.34
CA ASN A 53 29.22 -8.86 -20.29
C ASN A 53 27.87 -9.58 -20.39
N LEU A 54 27.35 -10.03 -19.25
CA LEU A 54 26.04 -10.67 -19.15
C LEU A 54 24.95 -9.62 -18.93
N PRO A 55 23.69 -9.86 -19.36
CA PRO A 55 22.61 -8.89 -19.17
C PRO A 55 22.33 -8.62 -17.68
N VAL A 56 22.19 -7.34 -17.31
CA VAL A 56 21.64 -6.92 -16.04
C VAL A 56 20.38 -6.08 -16.33
N GLY A 57 19.40 -6.15 -15.43
CA GLY A 57 18.10 -5.47 -15.63
C GLY A 57 18.20 -3.96 -15.88
N VAL A 58 17.06 -3.31 -16.05
CA VAL A 58 16.97 -1.87 -16.40
C VAL A 58 17.05 -0.96 -15.17
N ALA A 59 17.51 0.28 -15.34
CA ALA A 59 17.33 1.36 -14.35
C ALA A 59 16.09 2.21 -14.68
N LEU A 60 15.63 3.05 -13.75
CA LEU A 60 14.54 4.00 -13.97
C LEU A 60 15.03 5.39 -13.56
N CYS A 61 14.87 6.38 -14.43
CA CYS A 61 15.24 7.76 -14.16
C CYS A 61 14.09 8.72 -14.44
N LEU A 62 14.03 9.80 -13.67
CA LEU A 62 13.21 10.97 -13.94
C LEU A 62 14.13 12.12 -14.36
N GLU A 63 13.93 12.65 -15.56
CA GLU A 63 14.63 13.86 -16.00
C GLU A 63 14.23 15.05 -15.12
N VAL A 64 15.19 15.90 -14.80
CA VAL A 64 15.00 17.12 -14.03
C VAL A 64 15.35 18.30 -14.93
N ALA A 65 14.42 19.25 -15.03
CA ALA A 65 14.63 20.50 -15.74
C ALA A 65 14.30 21.66 -14.79
N GLY A 66 15.34 22.30 -14.25
CA GLY A 66 15.19 23.32 -13.21
C GLY A 66 15.10 22.70 -11.83
N ASP A 67 14.02 22.99 -11.10
CA ASP A 67 13.87 22.57 -9.71
C ASP A 67 13.66 21.05 -9.56
N GLU A 68 14.32 20.48 -8.55
CA GLU A 68 14.20 19.07 -8.20
C GLU A 68 12.79 18.77 -7.64
N LYS A 69 12.08 17.79 -8.21
CA LYS A 69 10.73 17.41 -7.74
C LYS A 69 10.72 16.65 -6.40
N PHE A 70 11.86 16.07 -6.06
CA PHE A 70 12.05 15.29 -4.84
C PHE A 70 13.25 15.85 -4.08
N VAL A 71 13.12 15.90 -2.74
CA VAL A 71 14.30 16.07 -1.89
C VAL A 71 15.23 14.88 -2.14
N SER A 72 16.47 15.16 -2.46
CA SER A 72 17.41 14.18 -2.98
C SER A 72 18.71 14.15 -2.17
N ARG A 73 19.56 13.18 -2.49
CA ARG A 73 20.92 13.01 -1.98
C ARG A 73 21.82 12.45 -3.07
N PHE A 74 23.13 12.64 -2.93
CA PHE A 74 24.10 12.01 -3.83
C PHE A 74 24.16 10.49 -3.61
N ILE A 75 24.70 9.77 -4.60
CA ILE A 75 25.12 8.40 -4.38
C ILE A 75 26.18 8.42 -3.27
N LYS A 76 26.10 7.45 -2.36
CA LYS A 76 26.99 7.36 -1.19
C LYS A 76 28.44 7.42 -1.65
N THR A 77 29.26 8.29 -1.05
CA THR A 77 30.68 8.57 -1.40
C THR A 77 30.92 9.21 -2.78
N ALA A 78 29.86 9.73 -3.42
CA ALA A 78 29.93 10.39 -4.72
C ALA A 78 29.60 11.89 -4.62
N GLU A 79 29.73 12.50 -3.44
CA GLU A 79 29.50 13.93 -3.26
C GLU A 79 30.53 14.74 -4.08
N PRO A 80 30.09 15.57 -5.04
CA PRO A 80 31.03 16.35 -5.84
C PRO A 80 31.71 17.41 -4.98
N LYS A 81 32.98 17.71 -5.31
CA LYS A 81 33.75 18.76 -4.60
C LYS A 81 33.10 20.15 -4.71
N ASN A 82 32.36 20.40 -5.79
CA ASN A 82 31.62 21.63 -6.01
C ASN A 82 30.11 21.37 -5.99
N HIS A 83 29.38 22.07 -5.12
CA HIS A 83 27.95 21.83 -4.86
C HIS A 83 27.01 22.57 -5.84
N THR A 84 27.55 23.34 -6.79
CA THR A 84 26.77 24.17 -7.73
C THR A 84 26.39 23.44 -9.02
N VAL A 85 26.46 22.10 -9.07
CA VAL A 85 26.15 21.35 -10.29
C VAL A 85 24.65 21.14 -10.45
N THR A 86 24.14 21.42 -11.65
CA THR A 86 22.74 21.21 -12.01
C THR A 86 22.41 19.72 -12.02
N VAL A 87 21.37 19.35 -11.28
CA VAL A 87 20.82 17.99 -11.28
C VAL A 87 19.99 17.81 -12.53
N ASN A 88 20.36 16.83 -13.35
CA ASN A 88 19.67 16.52 -14.59
C ASN A 88 18.76 15.30 -14.43
N GLN A 89 19.03 14.42 -13.46
CA GLN A 89 18.27 13.18 -13.29
C GLN A 89 18.13 12.74 -11.83
N HIS A 90 16.93 12.24 -11.51
CA HIS A 90 16.68 11.44 -10.31
C HIS A 90 16.64 9.97 -10.68
N LEU A 91 17.53 9.17 -10.10
CA LEU A 91 17.53 7.72 -10.24
C LEU A 91 16.44 7.14 -9.35
N LEU A 92 15.33 6.69 -9.94
CA LEU A 92 14.19 6.11 -9.22
C LEU A 92 14.36 4.60 -8.98
N ASP A 93 15.01 3.87 -9.88
CA ASP A 93 15.40 2.46 -9.67
C ASP A 93 16.78 2.18 -10.27
N GLY A 94 17.49 1.19 -9.73
CA GLY A 94 18.89 0.90 -10.06
C GLY A 94 19.90 1.48 -9.06
N GLN A 95 19.42 2.11 -7.98
CA GLN A 95 20.25 2.70 -6.91
C GLN A 95 21.31 1.72 -6.39
N GLN A 96 20.90 0.49 -6.03
CA GLN A 96 21.82 -0.48 -5.43
C GLN A 96 22.93 -0.91 -6.40
N ARG A 97 22.61 -1.06 -7.68
CA ARG A 97 23.57 -1.39 -8.75
C ARG A 97 24.61 -0.29 -8.94
N LEU A 98 24.16 0.95 -9.13
CA LEU A 98 25.06 2.07 -9.38
C LEU A 98 25.86 2.46 -8.12
N THR A 99 25.29 2.34 -6.93
CA THR A 99 26.03 2.53 -5.67
C THR A 99 27.10 1.46 -5.50
N ALA A 100 26.76 0.19 -5.72
CA ALA A 100 27.71 -0.92 -5.64
C ALA A 100 28.86 -0.75 -6.65
N PHE A 101 28.54 -0.40 -7.89
CA PHE A 101 29.52 -0.08 -8.93
C PHE A 101 30.47 1.04 -8.49
N TRP A 102 29.92 2.19 -8.10
CA TRP A 102 30.69 3.37 -7.70
C TRP A 102 31.66 3.05 -6.56
N ARG A 103 31.16 2.46 -5.48
CA ARG A 103 31.94 2.16 -4.29
C ARG A 103 33.03 1.11 -4.53
N ALA A 104 32.72 0.08 -5.34
CA ALA A 104 33.68 -0.96 -5.67
C ALA A 104 34.82 -0.43 -6.56
N ILE A 105 34.48 0.41 -7.55
CA ILE A 105 35.47 1.06 -8.42
C ILE A 105 36.37 2.05 -7.68
N HIS A 106 35.90 2.64 -6.58
CA HIS A 106 36.71 3.54 -5.75
C HIS A 106 37.37 2.85 -4.55
N ASN A 107 37.18 1.53 -4.39
CA ASN A 107 37.70 0.76 -3.25
C ASN A 107 37.40 1.41 -1.87
N ASN A 108 36.19 1.95 -1.69
CA ASN A 108 35.83 2.76 -0.52
C ASN A 108 34.89 2.04 0.46
N TYR A 109 34.96 0.70 0.50
CA TYR A 109 34.37 -0.12 1.55
C TYR A 109 35.36 -0.30 2.71
N ASP A 110 34.85 -0.21 3.93
CA ASP A 110 35.68 -0.35 5.13
C ASP A 110 36.10 -1.80 5.36
N TYR A 111 35.18 -2.75 5.14
CA TYR A 111 35.34 -4.17 5.50
C TYR A 111 35.39 -5.11 4.30
N GLU A 112 35.45 -4.58 3.08
CA GLU A 112 35.44 -5.36 1.86
C GLU A 112 36.43 -4.77 0.84
N THR A 113 37.08 -5.64 0.07
CA THR A 113 37.84 -5.27 -1.12
C THR A 113 37.44 -6.20 -2.25
N TYR A 114 37.00 -5.64 -3.37
CA TYR A 114 36.59 -6.42 -4.54
C TYR A 114 37.76 -6.57 -5.50
N VAL A 115 37.98 -7.80 -5.97
CA VAL A 115 39.08 -8.17 -6.86
C VAL A 115 38.58 -9.05 -7.99
N VAL A 116 39.21 -8.96 -9.16
CA VAL A 116 39.04 -9.90 -10.26
C VAL A 116 40.09 -11.00 -10.09
N TYR A 117 39.63 -12.24 -10.03
CA TYR A 117 40.47 -13.42 -10.06
C TYR A 117 40.79 -13.80 -11.50
N ILE A 118 42.07 -13.97 -11.81
CA ILE A 118 42.59 -14.33 -13.11
C ILE A 118 43.40 -15.63 -12.93
N PRO A 119 42.84 -16.79 -13.30
CA PRO A 119 43.45 -18.10 -13.02
C PRO A 119 44.88 -18.26 -13.55
N GLU A 120 45.22 -17.63 -14.68
CA GLU A 120 46.55 -17.72 -15.30
C GLU A 120 47.68 -17.06 -14.48
N PHE A 121 47.36 -16.23 -13.48
CA PHE A 121 48.35 -15.59 -12.60
C PHE A 121 48.35 -16.15 -11.18
N ASP A 122 47.53 -17.16 -10.85
CA ASP A 122 47.55 -17.79 -9.53
C ASP A 122 48.76 -18.71 -9.37
N LYS A 123 49.77 -18.24 -8.64
CA LYS A 123 51.02 -18.97 -8.36
C LYS A 123 50.93 -19.83 -7.10
N LYS A 124 49.82 -19.77 -6.35
CA LYS A 124 49.64 -20.52 -5.09
C LYS A 124 48.87 -21.83 -5.27
N GLU A 125 48.45 -22.17 -6.49
CA GLU A 125 47.67 -23.37 -6.84
C GLU A 125 46.41 -23.57 -5.96
N GLN A 126 45.92 -22.51 -5.31
CA GLN A 126 44.68 -22.52 -4.51
C GLN A 126 43.46 -22.29 -5.39
N LYS A 127 43.46 -22.86 -6.61
CA LYS A 127 42.53 -22.56 -7.71
C LYS A 127 41.12 -22.33 -7.18
N SER A 128 40.78 -21.05 -7.03
CA SER A 128 39.48 -20.69 -6.45
C SER A 128 38.37 -20.94 -7.48
N SER A 129 38.71 -20.87 -8.77
CA SER A 129 37.85 -21.19 -9.91
C SER A 129 38.71 -21.48 -11.14
N ASP A 130 38.16 -22.15 -12.15
CA ASP A 130 38.80 -22.27 -13.48
C ASP A 130 38.42 -21.10 -14.41
N LYS A 131 37.57 -20.17 -13.94
CA LYS A 131 37.08 -19.04 -14.71
C LYS A 131 37.50 -17.72 -14.06
N MET A 132 37.64 -16.70 -14.90
CA MET A 132 37.82 -15.33 -14.45
C MET A 132 36.51 -14.82 -13.83
N GLU A 133 36.56 -14.39 -12.59
CA GLU A 133 35.37 -13.96 -11.85
C GLU A 133 35.72 -12.95 -10.76
N VAL A 134 34.70 -12.25 -10.25
CA VAL A 134 34.89 -11.30 -9.14
C VAL A 134 34.85 -12.05 -7.81
N HIS A 135 35.76 -11.69 -6.92
CA HIS A 135 35.87 -12.17 -5.54
C HIS A 135 35.77 -11.00 -4.57
N VAL A 136 35.36 -11.31 -3.33
CA VAL A 136 35.36 -10.36 -2.23
C VAL A 136 36.35 -10.83 -1.16
N ILE A 137 37.26 -9.93 -0.80
CA ILE A 137 38.19 -10.11 0.31
C ILE A 137 37.57 -9.43 1.52
N GLY A 138 37.27 -10.21 2.56
CA GLY A 138 36.86 -9.67 3.86
C GLY A 138 38.03 -8.92 4.50
N ARG A 139 37.78 -7.69 4.93
CA ARG A 139 38.76 -6.80 5.56
C ARG A 139 38.39 -6.56 7.02
N TRP A 140 39.38 -6.53 7.89
CA TRP A 140 39.18 -6.24 9.32
C TRP A 140 40.36 -5.45 9.87
N TYR A 141 40.17 -4.78 11.02
CA TYR A 141 41.25 -4.04 11.68
C TYR A 141 41.85 -4.90 12.79
N ASP A 142 43.19 -4.97 12.83
CA ASP A 142 43.90 -5.60 13.93
C ASP A 142 43.91 -4.70 15.19
N LYS A 143 44.49 -5.20 16.29
CA LYS A 143 44.61 -4.44 17.55
C LYS A 143 45.43 -3.15 17.42
N ASN A 144 46.20 -3.00 16.34
CA ASN A 144 47.04 -1.84 16.05
C ASN A 144 46.38 -0.90 15.01
N GLY A 145 45.12 -1.14 14.64
CA GLY A 145 44.41 -0.34 13.63
C GLY A 145 44.84 -0.58 12.19
N ARG A 146 45.59 -1.66 11.90
CA ARG A 146 46.01 -2.01 10.53
C ARG A 146 44.92 -2.82 9.84
N LYS A 147 44.63 -2.47 8.58
CA LYS A 147 43.64 -3.16 7.74
C LYS A 147 44.22 -4.48 7.22
N MET A 148 43.55 -5.57 7.55
CA MET A 148 43.96 -6.94 7.26
C MET A 148 43.06 -7.57 6.18
N PRO A 149 43.56 -8.60 5.45
CA PRO A 149 44.93 -9.09 5.53
C PRO A 149 45.89 -8.18 4.74
N LEU A 150 47.10 -7.95 5.28
CA LEU A 150 48.09 -7.02 4.69
C LEU A 150 48.43 -7.34 3.23
N TRP A 151 48.41 -8.62 2.87
CA TRP A 151 48.71 -9.05 1.50
C TRP A 151 47.76 -8.45 0.46
N ALA A 152 46.53 -8.11 0.86
CA ALA A 152 45.54 -7.53 -0.03
C ALA A 152 45.73 -6.01 -0.24
N ASP A 153 46.74 -5.39 0.35
CA ASP A 153 47.19 -4.03 0.00
C ASP A 153 48.55 -4.02 -0.69
N ILE A 154 49.17 -5.19 -0.88
CA ILE A 154 50.49 -5.34 -1.50
C ILE A 154 50.29 -5.92 -2.91
N PRO A 155 50.45 -5.12 -3.99
CA PRO A 155 50.15 -5.56 -5.35
C PRO A 155 50.82 -6.89 -5.75
N ALA A 156 52.10 -7.07 -5.39
CA ALA A 156 52.83 -8.31 -5.68
C ALA A 156 52.18 -9.54 -5.04
N GLN A 157 51.81 -9.45 -3.75
CA GLN A 157 51.19 -10.57 -3.04
C GLN A 157 49.74 -10.81 -3.49
N MET A 158 49.06 -9.77 -3.96
CA MET A 158 47.72 -9.89 -4.55
C MET A 158 47.80 -10.64 -5.90
N LEU A 159 48.74 -10.25 -6.76
CA LEU A 159 48.93 -10.89 -8.06
C LEU A 159 49.43 -12.34 -7.93
N GLU A 160 50.28 -12.65 -6.95
CA GLU A 160 50.70 -14.04 -6.65
C GLU A 160 49.52 -14.99 -6.39
N ARG A 161 48.37 -14.45 -5.96
CA ARG A 161 47.11 -15.19 -5.72
C ARG A 161 46.14 -15.09 -6.91
N GLY A 162 46.61 -14.59 -8.05
CA GLY A 162 45.80 -14.36 -9.24
C GLY A 162 44.81 -13.20 -9.12
N PHE A 163 44.92 -12.32 -8.12
CA PHE A 163 43.97 -11.23 -7.92
C PHE A 163 44.45 -9.91 -8.51
N VAL A 164 43.53 -9.18 -9.12
CA VAL A 164 43.70 -7.79 -9.58
C VAL A 164 42.59 -6.95 -8.97
N PRO A 165 42.87 -5.77 -8.39
CA PRO A 165 41.83 -5.02 -7.71
C PRO A 165 40.85 -4.36 -8.69
N VAL A 166 39.56 -4.36 -8.34
CA VAL A 166 38.50 -3.85 -9.21
C VAL A 166 38.66 -2.36 -9.51
N HIS A 167 39.26 -1.56 -8.64
CA HIS A 167 39.45 -0.12 -8.89
C HIS A 167 40.31 0.21 -10.12
N LEU A 168 41.15 -0.72 -10.58
CA LEU A 168 41.87 -0.57 -11.85
C LEU A 168 40.96 -0.69 -13.08
N LEU A 169 39.69 -1.04 -12.89
CA LEU A 169 38.68 -1.08 -13.95
C LEU A 169 37.94 0.25 -14.10
N ARG A 170 38.32 1.28 -13.33
CA ARG A 170 37.62 2.57 -13.27
C ARG A 170 37.56 3.22 -14.66
N PRO A 171 36.37 3.64 -15.12
CA PRO A 171 36.23 4.44 -16.34
C PRO A 171 36.99 5.77 -16.23
N GLY A 172 37.53 6.26 -17.34
CA GLY A 172 38.37 7.47 -17.39
C GLY A 172 39.86 7.16 -17.50
N ASP A 173 40.70 8.20 -17.47
CA ASP A 173 42.14 8.05 -17.59
C ASP A 173 42.79 7.77 -16.23
N ILE A 174 43.23 6.53 -16.06
CA ILE A 174 43.97 6.03 -14.89
C ILE A 174 45.29 5.38 -15.32
N THR A 175 45.83 5.78 -16.47
CA THR A 175 47.01 5.13 -17.06
C THR A 175 48.20 5.16 -16.10
N SER A 176 48.43 6.29 -15.42
CA SER A 176 49.50 6.42 -14.42
C SER A 176 49.31 5.48 -13.22
N GLU A 177 48.10 5.38 -12.68
CA GLU A 177 47.79 4.47 -11.55
C GLU A 177 47.94 3.00 -11.95
N LEU A 178 47.52 2.65 -13.17
CA LEU A 178 47.66 1.31 -13.73
C LEU A 178 49.14 0.93 -13.89
N ASP A 179 49.95 1.82 -14.49
CA ASP A 179 51.37 1.57 -14.69
C ASP A 179 52.12 1.48 -13.35
N GLU A 180 51.75 2.30 -12.36
CA GLU A 180 52.28 2.22 -11.00
C GLU A 180 51.94 0.88 -10.34
N TRP A 181 50.67 0.45 -10.41
CA TRP A 181 50.25 -0.84 -9.85
C TRP A 181 50.96 -2.01 -10.53
N LEU A 182 51.10 -2.00 -11.87
CA LEU A 182 51.82 -3.03 -12.62
C LEU A 182 53.29 -3.12 -12.22
N ASN A 183 53.96 -1.98 -12.00
CA ASN A 183 55.35 -1.93 -11.55
C ASN A 183 55.53 -2.46 -10.11
N GLN A 184 54.52 -2.27 -9.25
CA GLN A 184 54.53 -2.80 -7.88
C GLN A 184 54.13 -4.29 -7.83
N ALA A 185 53.31 -4.75 -8.76
CA ALA A 185 52.81 -6.12 -8.81
C ALA A 185 53.83 -7.11 -9.41
N LEU A 186 54.61 -6.66 -10.39
CA LEU A 186 55.64 -7.46 -11.05
C LEU A 186 57.02 -6.93 -10.70
N THR A 187 57.84 -7.74 -10.04
CA THR A 187 59.21 -7.39 -9.69
C THR A 187 60.10 -7.41 -10.94
N GLU A 188 60.69 -6.27 -11.29
CA GLU A 188 61.67 -6.20 -12.36
C GLU A 188 62.92 -7.03 -12.00
N PRO A 189 63.39 -7.93 -12.87
CA PRO A 189 64.58 -8.72 -12.61
C PRO A 189 65.80 -7.81 -12.51
N LYS A 190 66.46 -7.80 -11.35
CA LYS A 190 67.73 -7.10 -11.14
C LYS A 190 68.88 -7.91 -11.76
N GLN A 191 69.89 -7.21 -12.27
CA GLN A 191 71.09 -7.84 -12.79
C GLN A 191 71.82 -8.57 -11.64
N ASP A 192 71.99 -9.88 -11.79
CA ASP A 192 72.63 -10.77 -10.82
C ASP A 192 73.85 -11.44 -11.48
N THR A 193 74.57 -12.33 -10.78
CA THR A 193 75.71 -13.10 -11.31
C THR A 193 75.34 -14.13 -12.41
N SER A 194 74.08 -14.18 -12.83
CA SER A 194 73.61 -15.07 -13.91
C SER A 194 74.24 -14.69 -15.26
N PRO A 195 74.46 -15.66 -16.17
CA PRO A 195 74.92 -15.39 -17.54
C PRO A 195 74.03 -14.36 -18.27
N PRO A 196 74.59 -13.52 -19.17
CA PRO A 196 73.83 -12.51 -19.91
C PRO A 196 72.61 -13.07 -20.65
N GLU A 197 72.72 -14.29 -21.19
CA GLU A 197 71.63 -14.97 -21.91
C GLU A 197 70.45 -15.31 -21.00
N GLU A 198 70.70 -15.76 -19.76
CA GLU A 198 69.65 -16.06 -18.77
C GLU A 198 68.97 -14.79 -18.27
N PHE A 199 69.72 -13.70 -18.08
CA PHE A 199 69.16 -12.40 -17.70
C PHE A 199 68.25 -11.84 -18.80
N ILE A 200 68.67 -11.91 -20.07
CA ILE A 200 67.85 -11.49 -21.23
C ILE A 200 66.55 -12.30 -21.29
N GLN A 201 66.61 -13.62 -21.08
CA GLN A 201 65.40 -14.46 -21.05
C GLN A 201 64.44 -14.07 -19.92
N LYS A 202 64.95 -13.86 -18.69
CA LYS A 202 64.12 -13.40 -17.55
C LYS A 202 63.48 -12.03 -17.81
N PHE A 203 64.23 -11.09 -18.40
CA PHE A 203 63.72 -9.76 -18.74
C PHE A 203 62.67 -9.80 -19.87
N MET A 204 62.89 -10.62 -20.90
CA MET A 204 61.89 -10.85 -21.96
C MET A 204 60.61 -11.48 -21.41
N GLN A 205 60.72 -12.45 -20.50
CA GLN A 205 59.56 -13.08 -19.86
C GLN A 205 58.79 -12.10 -18.98
N PHE A 206 59.49 -11.30 -18.16
CA PHE A 206 58.90 -10.22 -17.37
C PHE A 206 58.12 -9.23 -18.24
N THR A 207 58.74 -8.75 -19.32
CA THR A 207 58.09 -7.80 -20.25
C THR A 207 56.84 -8.40 -20.88
N LYS A 208 56.91 -9.68 -21.28
CA LYS A 208 55.76 -10.41 -21.86
C LYS A 208 54.63 -10.60 -20.85
N GLU A 209 54.94 -10.97 -19.60
CA GLU A 209 53.96 -11.14 -18.52
C GLU A 209 53.27 -9.81 -18.17
N LYS A 210 54.05 -8.73 -18.09
CA LYS A 210 53.56 -7.36 -17.86
C LYS A 210 52.61 -6.88 -18.96
N GLU A 211 53.02 -7.01 -20.22
CA GLU A 211 52.18 -6.63 -21.36
C GLU A 211 50.91 -7.48 -21.45
N ARG A 212 51.00 -8.77 -21.11
CA ARG A 212 49.84 -9.66 -21.06
C ARG A 212 48.83 -9.23 -19.99
N LEU A 213 49.29 -8.99 -18.77
CA LEU A 213 48.46 -8.52 -17.66
C LEU A 213 47.83 -7.15 -17.98
N LYS A 214 48.63 -6.21 -18.50
CA LYS A 214 48.16 -4.90 -18.96
C LYS A 214 47.07 -5.02 -20.02
N SER A 215 47.25 -5.92 -20.99
CA SER A 215 46.25 -6.19 -22.03
C SER A 215 44.94 -6.72 -21.43
N ILE A 216 44.99 -7.65 -20.47
CA ILE A 216 43.79 -8.19 -19.82
C ILE A 216 43.06 -7.12 -19.03
N ILE A 217 43.77 -6.33 -18.21
CA ILE A 217 43.16 -5.24 -17.45
C ILE A 217 42.54 -4.20 -18.38
N THR A 218 43.22 -3.87 -19.48
CA THR A 218 42.70 -2.94 -20.50
C THR A 218 41.42 -3.49 -21.15
N GLN A 219 41.38 -4.76 -21.52
CA GLN A 219 40.16 -5.38 -22.04
C GLN A 219 39.01 -5.37 -21.03
N LEU A 220 39.29 -5.58 -19.74
CA LEU A 220 38.29 -5.50 -18.68
C LEU A 220 37.79 -4.06 -18.48
N ARG A 221 38.68 -3.06 -18.53
CA ARG A 221 38.32 -1.63 -18.50
C ARG A 221 37.41 -1.27 -19.66
N GLU A 222 37.70 -1.75 -20.87
CA GLU A 222 36.86 -1.53 -22.05
C GLU A 222 35.47 -2.16 -21.88
N ARG A 223 35.41 -3.40 -21.37
CA ARG A 223 34.13 -4.06 -21.06
C ARG A 223 33.33 -3.28 -20.04
N VAL A 224 33.94 -2.86 -18.93
CA VAL A 224 33.25 -2.08 -17.89
C VAL A 224 32.78 -0.74 -18.43
N THR A 225 33.65 -0.01 -19.14
CA THR A 225 33.35 1.33 -19.67
C THR A 225 32.19 1.31 -20.67
N HIS A 226 32.14 0.28 -21.53
CA HIS A 226 31.12 0.13 -22.58
C HIS A 226 29.97 -0.79 -22.19
N TYR A 227 29.95 -1.35 -20.98
CA TYR A 227 28.86 -2.18 -20.50
C TYR A 227 27.55 -1.37 -20.51
N ASN A 228 26.56 -1.84 -21.26
CA ASN A 228 25.29 -1.14 -21.37
C ASN A 228 24.39 -1.47 -20.17
N LEU A 229 24.06 -0.45 -19.37
CA LEU A 229 23.02 -0.50 -18.36
C LEU A 229 21.81 0.29 -18.88
N PRO A 230 20.85 -0.38 -19.55
CA PRO A 230 19.69 0.30 -20.12
C PRO A 230 18.83 0.93 -19.02
N TYR A 231 18.11 1.99 -19.36
CA TYR A 231 17.22 2.68 -18.44
C TYR A 231 15.94 3.17 -19.11
N LEU A 232 14.89 3.24 -18.31
CA LEU A 232 13.64 3.92 -18.66
C LEU A 232 13.74 5.37 -18.19
N SER A 233 13.58 6.31 -19.10
CA SER A 233 13.55 7.76 -18.81
C SER A 233 12.11 8.25 -18.77
N LEU A 234 11.72 8.85 -17.65
CA LEU A 234 10.50 9.62 -17.47
C LEU A 234 10.80 11.10 -17.78
N PRO A 235 10.02 11.76 -18.66
CA PRO A 235 10.21 13.17 -18.98
C PRO A 235 10.18 14.09 -17.75
N SER A 236 10.84 15.24 -17.84
CA SER A 236 10.82 16.25 -16.76
C SER A 236 9.44 16.86 -16.53
N SER A 237 8.53 16.76 -17.49
CA SER A 237 7.12 17.12 -17.33
C SER A 237 6.31 16.12 -16.50
N THR A 238 6.82 14.90 -16.25
CA THR A 238 6.08 13.85 -15.53
C THR A 238 5.76 14.27 -14.10
N PRO A 239 4.47 14.33 -13.68
CA PRO A 239 4.09 14.74 -12.33
C PRO A 239 4.73 13.90 -11.22
N LYS A 240 4.96 14.51 -10.04
CA LYS A 240 5.58 13.85 -8.87
C LYS A 240 4.87 12.54 -8.51
N GLU A 241 3.53 12.56 -8.51
CA GLU A 241 2.70 11.37 -8.23
C GLU A 241 2.84 10.24 -9.25
N VAL A 242 2.94 10.56 -10.54
CA VAL A 242 3.09 9.57 -11.60
C VAL A 242 4.46 8.92 -11.50
N ALA A 243 5.51 9.70 -11.26
CA ALA A 243 6.86 9.17 -11.04
C ALA A 243 6.92 8.23 -9.83
N LEU A 244 6.27 8.58 -8.71
CA LEU A 244 6.17 7.71 -7.54
C LEU A 244 5.36 6.44 -7.82
N GLN A 245 4.24 6.54 -8.53
CA GLN A 245 3.43 5.36 -8.86
C GLN A 245 4.20 4.39 -9.77
N VAL A 246 4.91 4.90 -10.77
CA VAL A 246 5.78 4.07 -11.64
C VAL A 246 6.87 3.41 -10.80
N PHE A 247 7.50 4.15 -9.88
CA PHE A 247 8.47 3.59 -8.94
C PHE A 247 7.87 2.47 -8.07
N ILE A 248 6.72 2.70 -7.42
CA ILE A 248 6.05 1.70 -6.57
C ILE A 248 5.71 0.45 -7.38
N ASN A 249 5.19 0.61 -8.59
CA ASN A 249 4.81 -0.51 -9.46
C ASN A 249 6.02 -1.31 -9.98
N MET A 250 7.16 -0.65 -10.22
CA MET A 250 8.39 -1.30 -10.69
C MET A 250 9.25 -1.88 -9.55
N ASN A 251 9.06 -1.40 -8.32
CA ASN A 251 9.82 -1.84 -7.14
C ASN A 251 9.31 -3.20 -6.63
N THR A 252 9.55 -4.25 -7.42
CA THR A 252 9.10 -5.63 -7.16
C THR A 252 10.10 -6.46 -6.35
N ASN A 253 11.27 -5.91 -6.01
CA ASN A 253 12.31 -6.65 -5.29
C ASN A 253 12.04 -6.72 -3.78
N SER A 254 11.83 -7.94 -3.28
CA SER A 254 11.80 -8.45 -1.89
C SER A 254 10.89 -7.76 -0.84
N LYS A 255 10.65 -6.45 -0.94
CA LYS A 255 9.65 -5.68 -0.16
C LYS A 255 9.38 -4.35 -0.91
N PRO A 256 8.29 -4.22 -1.68
CA PRO A 256 7.93 -2.95 -2.34
C PRO A 256 7.84 -1.81 -1.33
N LEU A 257 8.31 -0.62 -1.68
CA LEU A 257 8.07 0.59 -0.88
C LEU A 257 6.62 1.03 -1.10
N SER A 258 5.83 1.12 -0.03
CA SER A 258 4.49 1.67 -0.08
C SER A 258 4.53 3.21 -0.10
N LEU A 259 3.44 3.86 -0.52
CA LEU A 259 3.31 5.31 -0.43
C LEU A 259 3.49 5.82 1.01
N PHE A 260 3.02 5.04 2.00
CA PHE A 260 3.23 5.36 3.40
C PHE A 260 4.72 5.41 3.73
N ASP A 261 5.50 4.38 3.35
CA ASP A 261 6.95 4.35 3.60
C ASP A 261 7.69 5.53 2.94
N ILE A 262 7.23 5.97 1.77
CA ILE A 262 7.77 7.15 1.10
C ILE A 262 7.51 8.40 1.93
N ILE A 263 6.31 8.56 2.46
CA ILE A 263 5.92 9.68 3.32
C ILE A 263 6.66 9.63 4.67
N VAL A 264 6.86 8.44 5.25
CA VAL A 264 7.70 8.26 6.45
C VAL A 264 9.10 8.83 6.21
N ALA A 265 9.74 8.44 5.11
CA ALA A 265 11.10 8.90 4.80
C ALA A 265 11.16 10.42 4.55
N GLU A 266 10.13 11.02 3.96
CA GLU A 266 10.02 12.48 3.85
C GLU A 266 9.87 13.13 5.25
N ILE A 267 9.04 12.58 6.14
CA ILE A 267 8.82 13.09 7.51
C ILE A 267 10.06 12.99 8.40
N GLU A 268 10.74 11.85 8.38
CA GLU A 268 11.99 11.65 9.14
C GLU A 268 13.04 12.68 8.75
N SER A 269 13.06 13.07 7.47
CA SER A 269 14.01 14.06 6.96
C SER A 269 13.74 15.50 7.43
N VAL A 270 12.50 15.81 7.79
CA VAL A 270 12.06 17.15 8.22
C VAL A 270 12.06 17.28 9.75
N SER A 271 11.62 16.23 10.45
CA SER A 271 11.30 16.30 11.88
C SER A 271 12.18 15.43 12.78
N GLY A 272 12.97 14.51 12.19
CA GLY A 272 13.71 13.49 12.95
C GLY A 272 12.83 12.48 13.70
N SER A 273 11.49 12.57 13.56
CA SER A 273 10.52 11.70 14.22
C SER A 273 10.10 10.55 13.30
N SER A 274 10.02 9.34 13.85
CA SER A 274 9.50 8.15 13.15
C SER A 274 7.98 8.21 13.08
N LEU A 275 7.42 8.27 11.86
CA LEU A 275 5.97 8.18 11.68
C LEU A 275 5.43 6.79 12.08
N HIS A 276 6.26 5.74 12.08
CA HIS A 276 5.88 4.43 12.62
C HIS A 276 5.63 4.48 14.13
N ASP A 277 6.47 5.18 14.89
CA ASP A 277 6.30 5.29 16.34
C ASP A 277 5.02 6.07 16.67
N LEU A 278 4.66 7.04 15.82
CA LEU A 278 3.42 7.79 15.94
C LEU A 278 2.20 6.94 15.55
N GLU A 279 2.31 6.11 14.51
CA GLU A 279 1.30 5.12 14.12
C GLU A 279 1.02 4.14 15.25
N ASP A 280 2.05 3.57 15.87
CA ASP A 280 1.94 2.60 16.96
C ASP A 280 1.23 3.23 18.18
N LYS A 281 1.66 4.43 18.60
CA LYS A 281 1.00 5.18 19.68
C LYS A 281 -0.45 5.54 19.35
N LEU A 282 -0.76 5.86 18.09
CA LEU A 282 -2.13 6.14 17.67
C LEU A 282 -3.00 4.88 17.75
N ALA A 283 -2.47 3.73 17.33
CA ALA A 283 -3.17 2.46 17.41
C ALA A 283 -3.44 2.02 18.86
N GLU A 284 -2.54 2.36 19.79
CA GLU A 284 -2.75 2.16 21.24
C GLU A 284 -3.84 3.09 21.81
N ASN A 285 -3.84 4.37 21.40
CA ASN A 285 -4.76 5.38 21.93
C ASN A 285 -6.16 5.31 21.31
N VAL A 286 -6.28 4.86 20.06
CA VAL A 286 -7.54 4.78 19.30
C VAL A 286 -7.67 3.42 18.61
N PRO A 287 -7.72 2.31 19.38
CA PRO A 287 -7.76 0.96 18.82
C PRO A 287 -9.02 0.70 18.00
N GLU A 288 -10.13 1.40 18.29
CA GLU A 288 -11.39 1.24 17.57
C GLU A 288 -11.30 1.72 16.11
N ALA A 289 -10.44 2.69 15.78
CA ALA A 289 -10.29 3.17 14.41
C ALA A 289 -9.81 2.06 13.46
N SER A 290 -8.92 1.18 13.94
CA SER A 290 -8.40 0.01 13.22
C SER A 290 -9.47 -1.03 12.89
N GLN A 291 -10.63 -1.01 13.57
CA GLN A 291 -11.74 -1.91 13.27
C GLN A 291 -12.40 -1.57 11.92
N TYR A 292 -12.30 -0.32 11.46
CA TYR A 292 -13.00 0.18 10.27
C TYR A 292 -12.12 0.27 9.02
N SER A 293 -10.83 0.56 9.17
CA SER A 293 -9.88 0.64 8.05
C SER A 293 -8.44 0.46 8.53
N ASP A 294 -7.53 0.26 7.58
CA ASP A 294 -6.09 0.28 7.84
C ASP A 294 -5.67 1.64 8.40
N MET A 295 -4.88 1.62 9.49
CA MET A 295 -4.50 2.82 10.24
C MET A 295 -3.68 3.80 9.36
N ARG A 296 -2.78 3.28 8.53
CA ARG A 296 -1.94 4.10 7.63
C ARG A 296 -2.81 4.84 6.61
N SER A 297 -3.78 4.15 6.03
CA SER A 297 -4.76 4.77 5.13
C SER A 297 -5.58 5.86 5.84
N LEU A 298 -6.02 5.63 7.09
CA LEU A 298 -6.74 6.63 7.87
C LEU A 298 -5.89 7.87 8.20
N ILE A 299 -4.64 7.66 8.65
CA ILE A 299 -3.68 8.73 8.93
C ILE A 299 -3.50 9.61 7.69
N LEU A 300 -3.14 9.00 6.55
CA LEU A 300 -2.81 9.76 5.34
C LEU A 300 -4.04 10.46 4.74
N SER A 301 -5.19 9.77 4.66
CA SER A 301 -6.39 10.31 4.01
C SER A 301 -6.99 11.46 4.83
N THR A 302 -7.02 11.32 6.16
CA THR A 302 -7.52 12.36 7.05
C THR A 302 -6.56 13.55 7.08
N SER A 303 -5.24 13.30 7.14
CA SER A 303 -4.23 14.37 7.10
C SER A 303 -4.30 15.18 5.79
N ALA A 304 -4.53 14.51 4.66
CA ALA A 304 -4.75 15.20 3.38
C ALA A 304 -5.99 16.11 3.44
N LEU A 305 -7.11 15.62 3.96
CA LEU A 305 -8.34 16.43 4.09
C LEU A 305 -8.16 17.62 5.04
N LEU A 306 -7.47 17.45 6.18
CA LEU A 306 -7.18 18.56 7.11
C LEU A 306 -6.43 19.72 6.45
N GLN A 307 -5.65 19.42 5.40
CA GLN A 307 -4.93 20.40 4.59
C GLN A 307 -5.67 20.80 3.30
N ASP A 308 -6.97 20.51 3.22
CA ASP A 308 -7.82 20.75 2.07
C ASP A 308 -7.27 20.13 0.76
N LYS A 309 -6.64 18.95 0.87
CA LYS A 309 -6.17 18.11 -0.26
C LYS A 309 -7.08 16.90 -0.49
N LEU A 310 -6.93 16.26 -1.65
CA LEU A 310 -7.67 15.05 -2.01
C LEU A 310 -7.25 13.86 -1.12
N PRO A 311 -8.19 13.02 -0.63
CA PRO A 311 -7.89 11.82 0.13
C PRO A 311 -7.50 10.66 -0.80
N ASN A 312 -6.49 10.88 -1.64
CA ASN A 312 -5.92 9.90 -2.57
C ASN A 312 -4.39 10.07 -2.63
N ASN A 313 -3.71 9.23 -3.41
CA ASN A 313 -2.25 9.27 -3.54
C ASN A 313 -1.74 10.67 -3.90
N GLN A 314 -2.39 11.38 -4.83
CA GLN A 314 -2.01 12.74 -5.21
C GLN A 314 -2.04 13.69 -4.02
N GLY A 315 -3.16 13.78 -3.30
CA GLY A 315 -3.26 14.70 -2.17
C GLY A 315 -2.36 14.31 -1.00
N MET A 316 -2.13 13.00 -0.78
CA MET A 316 -1.17 12.51 0.24
C MET A 316 0.29 12.85 -0.11
N ILE A 317 0.62 12.97 -1.40
CA ILE A 317 1.95 13.39 -1.85
C ILE A 317 2.10 14.91 -1.73
N GLU A 318 1.09 15.67 -2.16
CA GLU A 318 1.07 17.13 -2.14
C GLU A 318 0.96 17.75 -0.75
N MET A 319 0.40 17.04 0.23
CA MET A 319 0.24 17.58 1.59
C MET A 319 1.60 17.91 2.22
N ASP A 320 1.63 18.98 3.00
CA ASP A 320 2.78 19.41 3.76
C ASP A 320 3.01 18.45 4.95
N LYS A 321 4.24 17.94 5.04
CA LYS A 321 4.61 16.93 6.03
C LYS A 321 4.80 17.51 7.43
N GLN A 322 5.19 18.78 7.54
CA GLN A 322 5.30 19.47 8.81
C GLN A 322 3.90 19.77 9.36
N GLN A 323 3.00 20.31 8.53
CA GLN A 323 1.61 20.56 8.92
C GLN A 323 0.87 19.27 9.29
N MET A 324 1.23 18.13 8.67
CA MET A 324 0.70 16.82 9.08
C MET A 324 1.06 16.49 10.53
N LEU A 325 2.29 16.78 10.96
CA LEU A 325 2.72 16.58 12.35
C LEU A 325 2.10 17.62 13.29
N ASP A 326 2.01 18.88 12.87
CA ASP A 326 1.41 19.95 13.67
C ASP A 326 -0.07 19.65 13.96
N ASN A 327 -0.78 19.06 12.99
CA ASN A 327 -2.18 18.65 13.11
C ASN A 327 -2.37 17.25 13.73
N TRP A 328 -1.33 16.60 14.28
CA TRP A 328 -1.41 15.21 14.76
C TRP A 328 -2.44 15.02 15.88
N CYS A 329 -2.56 16.00 16.79
CA CYS A 329 -3.57 15.95 17.87
C CYS A 329 -5.00 16.04 17.31
N GLN A 330 -5.22 16.88 16.30
CA GLN A 330 -6.51 17.02 15.61
C GLN A 330 -6.86 15.75 14.82
N LEU A 331 -5.88 15.14 14.15
CA LEU A 331 -6.03 13.84 13.50
C LEU A 331 -6.48 12.78 14.50
N THR A 332 -5.78 12.67 15.63
CA THR A 332 -6.07 11.67 16.68
C THR A 332 -7.47 11.84 17.25
N SER A 333 -7.84 13.06 17.64
CA SER A 333 -9.18 13.39 18.17
C SER A 333 -10.27 13.13 17.12
N GLY A 334 -10.04 13.53 15.87
CA GLY A 334 -10.96 13.30 14.76
C GLY A 334 -11.23 11.82 14.51
N LEU A 335 -10.18 10.98 14.47
CA LEU A 335 -10.30 9.53 14.31
C LEU A 335 -11.05 8.88 15.47
N GLN A 336 -10.78 9.32 16.71
CA GLN A 336 -11.49 8.83 17.89
C GLN A 336 -12.98 9.17 17.83
N LYS A 337 -13.34 10.42 17.50
CA LYS A 337 -14.75 10.86 17.36
C LYS A 337 -15.45 10.15 16.20
N MET A 338 -14.75 9.92 15.09
CA MET A 338 -15.25 9.13 13.96
C MET A 338 -15.59 7.69 14.37
N ALA A 339 -14.69 7.01 15.08
CA ALA A 339 -14.93 5.65 15.57
C ALA A 339 -16.11 5.61 16.56
N LYS A 340 -16.19 6.57 17.48
CA LYS A 340 -17.33 6.72 18.40
C LYS A 340 -18.65 6.93 17.67
N LEU A 341 -18.68 7.76 16.63
CA LEU A 341 -19.87 7.98 15.81
C LEU A 341 -20.33 6.68 15.16
N LEU A 342 -19.44 5.95 14.47
CA LEU A 342 -19.79 4.67 13.82
C LEU A 342 -20.33 3.65 14.82
N ARG A 343 -19.67 3.51 15.98
CA ARG A 343 -20.11 2.63 17.05
C ARG A 343 -21.50 3.03 17.59
N SER A 344 -21.77 4.33 17.74
CA SER A 344 -23.09 4.82 18.14
C SER A 344 -24.20 4.48 17.14
N GLN A 345 -23.84 4.31 15.86
CA GLN A 345 -24.75 3.91 14.78
C GLN A 345 -24.78 2.38 14.57
N ASN A 346 -24.20 1.59 15.49
CA ASN A 346 -24.10 0.12 15.42
C ASN A 346 -23.38 -0.39 14.16
N VAL A 347 -22.39 0.37 13.69
CA VAL A 347 -21.42 -0.10 12.69
C VAL A 347 -20.17 -0.54 13.44
N PHE A 348 -19.79 -1.81 13.32
CA PHE A 348 -18.79 -2.42 14.21
C PHE A 348 -17.45 -2.75 13.56
N ASP A 349 -17.42 -3.02 12.25
CA ASP A 349 -16.20 -3.50 11.60
C ASP A 349 -16.14 -3.16 10.11
N LYS A 350 -14.93 -3.30 9.55
CA LYS A 350 -14.61 -3.11 8.12
C LYS A 350 -15.35 -4.11 7.21
N GLN A 351 -15.62 -5.32 7.69
CA GLN A 351 -16.25 -6.36 6.88
C GLN A 351 -17.70 -6.00 6.53
N ARG A 352 -18.39 -5.34 7.45
CA ARG A 352 -19.80 -4.96 7.37
C ARG A 352 -20.00 -3.46 7.15
N LEU A 353 -18.92 -2.67 7.12
CA LEU A 353 -18.95 -1.27 6.73
C LEU A 353 -19.38 -1.13 5.25
N PRO A 354 -20.43 -0.36 4.94
CA PRO A 354 -20.91 -0.19 3.56
C PRO A 354 -19.91 0.53 2.67
N THR A 355 -19.31 1.62 3.14
CA THR A 355 -18.29 2.38 2.41
C THR A 355 -17.27 2.98 3.35
N ASN A 356 -15.99 2.95 2.96
CA ASN A 356 -14.89 3.56 3.71
C ASN A 356 -14.65 5.04 3.32
N ALA A 357 -15.26 5.53 2.25
CA ALA A 357 -15.06 6.89 1.74
C ALA A 357 -15.44 7.99 2.76
N VAL A 358 -16.36 7.66 3.66
CA VAL A 358 -16.87 8.56 4.71
C VAL A 358 -15.91 8.72 5.89
N LEU A 359 -15.00 7.76 6.13
CA LEU A 359 -14.23 7.69 7.38
C LEU A 359 -13.33 8.91 7.55
N ALA A 360 -12.50 9.21 6.54
CA ALA A 360 -11.60 10.34 6.58
C ALA A 360 -12.35 11.68 6.58
N VAL A 361 -13.49 11.76 5.88
CA VAL A 361 -14.34 12.96 5.86
C VAL A 361 -14.88 13.27 7.25
N ILE A 362 -15.53 12.28 7.89
CA ILE A 362 -16.07 12.41 9.25
C ILE A 362 -14.96 12.78 10.23
N ALA A 363 -13.82 12.08 10.18
CA ALA A 363 -12.69 12.36 11.06
C ALA A 363 -12.16 13.79 10.90
N ALA A 364 -12.05 14.28 9.66
CA ALA A 364 -11.54 15.62 9.39
C ALA A 364 -12.51 16.72 9.82
N VAL A 365 -13.81 16.59 9.55
CA VAL A 365 -14.80 17.63 9.89
C VAL A 365 -15.08 17.74 11.39
N TYR A 366 -14.81 16.70 12.18
CA TYR A 366 -14.91 16.80 13.64
C TYR A 366 -14.01 17.88 14.26
N ASN A 367 -12.99 18.35 13.54
CA ASN A 367 -12.10 19.42 14.01
C ASN A 367 -12.71 20.83 13.91
N VAL A 368 -13.80 21.01 13.15
CA VAL A 368 -14.54 22.28 13.12
C VAL A 368 -15.77 22.27 14.03
N ILE A 369 -16.02 21.15 14.72
CA ILE A 369 -17.12 21.01 15.68
C ILE A 369 -16.57 21.29 17.09
N PRO A 370 -17.20 22.18 17.88
CA PRO A 370 -16.81 22.43 19.27
C PRO A 370 -16.89 21.15 20.12
N GLU A 371 -16.17 21.10 21.24
CA GLU A 371 -16.17 19.90 22.09
C GLU A 371 -17.47 19.72 22.87
N HIS A 372 -18.17 20.82 23.17
CA HIS A 372 -19.35 20.85 24.04
C HIS A 372 -20.42 21.81 23.49
N GLY A 373 -21.64 21.68 24.02
CA GLY A 373 -22.78 22.54 23.72
C GLY A 373 -23.75 21.98 22.71
N ASP A 374 -24.91 22.63 22.57
CA ASP A 374 -26.04 22.15 21.76
C ASP A 374 -25.71 22.04 20.28
N PHE A 375 -24.75 22.83 19.80
CA PHE A 375 -24.27 22.75 18.42
C PHE A 375 -23.67 21.39 18.09
N VAL A 376 -23.11 20.66 19.07
CA VAL A 376 -22.60 19.29 18.86
C VAL A 376 -23.72 18.36 18.40
N ALA A 377 -24.90 18.43 19.03
CA ALA A 377 -26.05 17.61 18.65
C ALA A 377 -26.53 17.94 17.23
N LYS A 378 -26.56 19.23 16.88
CA LYS A 378 -26.89 19.72 15.53
C LYS A 378 -25.89 19.22 14.48
N ALA A 379 -24.60 19.33 14.77
CA ALA A 379 -23.53 18.87 13.89
C ALA A 379 -23.54 17.34 13.72
N GLU A 380 -23.71 16.58 14.81
CA GLU A 380 -23.82 15.13 14.72
C GLU A 380 -25.06 14.67 13.95
N LYS A 381 -26.19 15.40 14.02
CA LYS A 381 -27.36 15.11 13.20
C LYS A 381 -27.00 15.17 11.71
N LEU A 382 -26.29 16.22 11.27
CA LEU A 382 -25.78 16.34 9.91
C LEU A 382 -24.80 15.21 9.55
N LEU A 383 -23.87 14.85 10.45
CA LEU A 383 -22.92 13.76 10.20
C LEU A 383 -23.61 12.38 10.10
N LYS A 384 -24.67 12.14 10.88
CA LYS A 384 -25.51 10.95 10.76
C LYS A 384 -26.25 10.92 9.42
N ALA A 385 -26.84 12.05 9.01
CA ALA A 385 -27.46 12.19 7.69
C ALA A 385 -26.48 11.88 6.55
N TYR A 386 -25.25 12.43 6.64
CA TYR A 386 -24.15 12.17 5.71
C TYR A 386 -23.78 10.68 5.67
N LEU A 387 -23.53 10.07 6.84
CA LEU A 387 -23.14 8.66 6.96
C LEU A 387 -24.20 7.73 6.35
N TRP A 388 -25.46 7.87 6.76
CA TRP A 388 -26.53 7.01 6.28
C TRP A 388 -26.88 7.26 4.82
N THR A 389 -26.82 8.50 4.34
CA THR A 389 -26.97 8.77 2.89
C THR A 389 -25.87 8.11 2.07
N ALA A 390 -24.63 8.09 2.57
CA ALA A 390 -23.54 7.41 1.89
C ALA A 390 -23.73 5.89 1.78
N PHE A 391 -24.53 5.29 2.66
CA PHE A 391 -24.85 3.86 2.63
C PHE A 391 -25.95 3.51 1.62
N PHE A 392 -26.75 4.48 1.20
CA PHE A 392 -27.94 4.27 0.35
C PHE A 392 -27.93 5.04 -0.95
N THR A 393 -26.76 5.56 -1.35
CA THR A 393 -26.52 6.22 -2.64
C THR A 393 -25.33 5.58 -3.35
N ASN A 394 -25.29 5.69 -4.67
CA ASN A 394 -24.17 5.22 -5.50
C ASN A 394 -23.05 6.27 -5.65
N ARG A 395 -23.08 7.33 -4.82
CA ARG A 395 -22.14 8.45 -4.98
C ARG A 395 -20.69 8.01 -4.79
N TYR A 396 -20.37 6.99 -4.01
CA TYR A 396 -18.97 6.58 -3.85
C TYR A 396 -18.53 5.42 -4.75
N GLU A 397 -19.37 4.92 -5.66
CA GLU A 397 -18.99 3.83 -6.57
C GLU A 397 -17.86 4.22 -7.54
N ASN A 398 -17.84 5.48 -7.97
CA ASN A 398 -16.85 6.01 -8.91
C ASN A 398 -16.23 7.30 -8.37
N ALA A 399 -14.93 7.49 -8.60
CA ALA A 399 -14.19 8.69 -8.17
C ALA A 399 -14.39 9.04 -6.67
N ALA A 400 -14.37 8.01 -5.81
CA ALA A 400 -14.70 8.13 -4.39
C ALA A 400 -13.92 9.25 -3.69
N ALA A 401 -12.61 9.36 -3.94
CA ALA A 401 -11.76 10.38 -3.31
C ALA A 401 -12.17 11.83 -3.69
N THR A 402 -12.42 12.09 -4.98
CA THR A 402 -12.84 13.42 -5.44
C THR A 402 -14.21 13.80 -4.88
N ARG A 403 -15.14 12.85 -4.85
CA ARG A 403 -16.49 13.07 -4.29
C ARG A 403 -16.43 13.28 -2.77
N ALA A 404 -15.63 12.49 -2.06
CA ALA A 404 -15.41 12.61 -0.62
C ALA A 404 -14.79 13.97 -0.26
N TYR A 405 -13.83 14.46 -1.06
CA TYR A 405 -13.26 15.80 -0.88
C TYR A 405 -14.29 16.93 -1.13
N ALA A 406 -15.14 16.79 -2.14
CA ALA A 406 -16.22 17.76 -2.37
C ALA A 406 -17.21 17.79 -1.21
N ASP A 407 -17.57 16.62 -0.68
CA ASP A 407 -18.48 16.50 0.48
C ASP A 407 -17.82 17.05 1.74
N TYR A 408 -16.54 16.75 1.98
CA TYR A 408 -15.75 17.33 3.06
C TYR A 408 -15.75 18.86 3.04
N LYS A 409 -15.47 19.49 1.89
CA LYS A 409 -15.46 20.95 1.78
C LYS A 409 -16.83 21.57 2.08
N ALA A 410 -17.89 20.95 1.59
CA ALA A 410 -19.25 21.43 1.83
C ALA A 410 -19.67 21.26 3.31
N LEU A 411 -19.38 20.10 3.91
CA LEU A 411 -19.62 19.84 5.33
C LEU A 411 -18.83 20.81 6.22
N LYS A 412 -17.53 21.00 5.95
CA LYS A 412 -16.66 21.94 6.68
C LYS A 412 -17.25 23.35 6.64
N ARG A 413 -17.64 23.83 5.46
CA ARG A 413 -18.25 25.15 5.29
C ARG A 413 -19.57 25.28 6.05
N LEU A 414 -20.41 24.25 6.00
CA LEU A 414 -21.71 24.26 6.65
C LEU A 414 -21.56 24.24 8.18
N LEU A 415 -20.69 23.38 8.71
CA LEU A 415 -20.40 23.26 10.13
C LEU A 415 -19.72 24.50 10.73
N GLN A 416 -19.08 25.33 9.91
CA GLN A 416 -18.54 26.63 10.33
C GLN A 416 -19.61 27.73 10.43
N ASN A 417 -20.84 27.49 9.95
CA ASN A 417 -21.97 28.41 10.07
C ASN A 417 -22.94 27.94 11.16
N PRO A 418 -22.91 28.49 12.38
CA PRO A 418 -23.79 28.04 13.48
C PRO A 418 -25.29 28.09 13.14
N GLU A 419 -25.69 28.96 12.22
CA GLU A 419 -27.09 29.22 11.84
C GLU A 419 -27.64 28.30 10.75
N PHE A 420 -26.87 27.32 10.25
CA PHE A 420 -27.37 26.46 9.17
C PHE A 420 -28.65 25.71 9.58
N THR A 421 -29.52 25.43 8.63
CA THR A 421 -30.76 24.67 8.84
C THR A 421 -30.74 23.37 8.05
N GLU A 422 -31.78 22.55 8.19
CA GLU A 422 -31.90 21.31 7.41
C GLU A 422 -32.08 21.57 5.92
N ASP A 423 -32.62 22.74 5.54
CA ASP A 423 -32.74 23.14 4.12
C ASP A 423 -31.35 23.31 3.46
N ASP A 424 -30.35 23.70 4.25
CA ASP A 424 -28.97 23.86 3.80
C ASP A 424 -28.25 22.52 3.59
N TYR A 425 -28.83 21.37 4.01
CA TYR A 425 -28.19 20.06 3.80
C TYR A 425 -27.94 19.80 2.32
N SER A 426 -28.83 20.28 1.44
CA SER A 426 -28.71 20.18 -0.01
C SER A 426 -27.44 20.82 -0.60
N LEU A 427 -26.78 21.71 0.15
CA LEU A 427 -25.48 22.29 -0.21
C LEU A 427 -24.34 21.27 -0.12
N VAL A 428 -24.49 20.24 0.71
CA VAL A 428 -23.58 19.10 0.73
C VAL A 428 -23.94 18.18 -0.43
N PRO A 429 -23.06 17.98 -1.43
CA PRO A 429 -23.46 17.36 -2.69
C PRO A 429 -24.09 15.95 -2.54
N ILE A 430 -23.63 15.13 -1.59
CA ILE A 430 -24.23 13.81 -1.34
C ILE A 430 -25.65 13.86 -0.76
N LEU A 431 -26.01 14.93 -0.04
CA LEU A 431 -27.31 15.10 0.59
C LEU A 431 -28.35 15.74 -0.35
N ASN A 432 -27.92 16.20 -1.53
CA ASN A 432 -28.82 16.70 -2.55
C ASN A 432 -29.63 15.54 -3.17
N ARG A 433 -30.93 15.46 -2.82
CA ARG A 433 -31.82 14.38 -3.23
C ARG A 433 -32.21 14.39 -4.71
N GLU A 434 -32.10 15.53 -5.40
CA GLU A 434 -32.34 15.61 -6.85
C GLU A 434 -31.22 14.89 -7.62
N ASN A 435 -29.97 15.07 -7.17
CA ASN A 435 -28.80 14.46 -7.79
C ASN A 435 -28.52 13.04 -7.28
N TYR A 436 -28.81 12.79 -6.00
CA TYR A 436 -28.55 11.53 -5.31
C TYR A 436 -29.81 11.07 -4.54
N PRO A 437 -30.84 10.59 -5.26
CA PRO A 437 -32.02 10.03 -4.62
C PRO A 437 -31.64 8.78 -3.81
N LEU A 438 -32.36 8.57 -2.70
CA LEU A 438 -32.20 7.37 -1.89
C LEU A 438 -32.73 6.15 -2.65
N MET A 439 -32.23 4.97 -2.29
CA MET A 439 -32.58 3.71 -2.92
C MET A 439 -34.12 3.48 -2.94
N PRO A 440 -34.72 3.20 -4.11
CA PRO A 440 -36.14 2.88 -4.20
C PRO A 440 -36.44 1.47 -3.68
N ILE A 441 -37.71 1.19 -3.37
CA ILE A 441 -38.16 -0.07 -2.74
C ILE A 441 -37.76 -1.29 -3.58
N GLU A 442 -37.85 -1.20 -4.91
CA GLU A 442 -37.53 -2.28 -5.83
C GLU A 442 -36.04 -2.64 -5.78
N LYS A 443 -35.17 -1.63 -5.65
CA LYS A 443 -33.72 -1.84 -5.48
C LYS A 443 -33.38 -2.40 -4.09
N ILE A 444 -34.13 -2.01 -3.04
CA ILE A 444 -34.00 -2.59 -1.71
C ILE A 444 -34.41 -4.08 -1.72
N ALA A 445 -35.55 -4.40 -2.34
CA ALA A 445 -36.08 -5.76 -2.43
C ALA A 445 -35.16 -6.71 -3.22
N SER A 446 -34.44 -6.17 -4.22
CA SER A 446 -33.50 -6.94 -5.05
C SER A 446 -32.05 -6.91 -4.57
N ALA A 447 -31.75 -6.20 -3.47
CA ALA A 447 -30.39 -6.09 -2.94
C ALA A 447 -29.83 -7.47 -2.57
N LYS A 448 -28.61 -7.76 -3.03
CA LYS A 448 -27.95 -9.07 -2.89
C LYS A 448 -27.39 -9.30 -1.48
N TRP A 449 -26.77 -10.45 -1.27
CA TRP A 449 -26.26 -10.88 0.03
C TRP A 449 -25.20 -9.94 0.62
N PRO A 450 -25.31 -9.57 1.92
CA PRO A 450 -24.43 -8.58 2.57
C PRO A 450 -23.01 -9.05 2.85
N LYS A 451 -22.67 -10.30 2.49
CA LYS A 451 -21.27 -10.79 2.50
C LYS A 451 -20.44 -10.21 1.35
N SER A 452 -21.10 -9.81 0.25
CA SER A 452 -20.44 -9.18 -0.89
C SER A 452 -19.91 -7.78 -0.52
N THR A 453 -19.08 -7.18 -1.38
CA THR A 453 -18.55 -5.81 -1.19
C THR A 453 -19.52 -4.72 -1.62
N SER A 454 -20.78 -5.04 -1.88
CA SER A 454 -21.79 -4.04 -2.28
C SER A 454 -22.15 -3.13 -1.12
N ILE A 455 -22.25 -1.83 -1.42
CA ILE A 455 -22.58 -0.79 -0.45
C ILE A 455 -24.01 -1.03 0.06
N GLU A 456 -24.94 -1.33 -0.86
CA GLU A 456 -26.36 -1.43 -0.56
C GLU A 456 -26.68 -2.54 0.44
N ALA A 457 -26.17 -3.74 0.20
CA ALA A 457 -26.47 -4.89 1.04
C ALA A 457 -25.92 -4.71 2.47
N ARG A 458 -24.70 -4.18 2.58
CA ARG A 458 -24.10 -3.85 3.87
C ARG A 458 -24.82 -2.71 4.57
N GLY A 459 -25.31 -1.71 3.83
CA GLY A 459 -26.13 -0.63 4.35
C GLY A 459 -27.43 -1.14 4.97
N LEU A 460 -28.10 -2.07 4.30
CA LEU A 460 -29.30 -2.73 4.83
C LEU A 460 -28.97 -3.56 6.08
N LEU A 461 -27.88 -4.33 6.09
CA LEU A 461 -27.44 -5.04 7.29
C LEU A 461 -27.17 -4.07 8.46
N ALA A 462 -26.57 -2.90 8.19
CA ALA A 462 -26.31 -1.89 9.20
C ALA A 462 -27.60 -1.37 9.85
N ILE A 463 -28.72 -1.29 9.11
CA ILE A 463 -30.03 -0.96 9.69
C ILE A 463 -30.52 -2.05 10.64
N SER A 464 -30.38 -3.33 10.29
CA SER A 464 -30.73 -4.41 11.23
C SER A 464 -29.90 -4.32 12.51
N ASN A 465 -28.60 -4.06 12.39
CA ASN A 465 -27.73 -3.87 13.56
C ASN A 465 -28.16 -2.64 14.40
N TYR A 466 -28.57 -1.56 13.74
CA TYR A 466 -29.08 -0.35 14.40
C TYR A 466 -30.27 -0.66 15.31
N PHE A 467 -31.24 -1.45 14.82
CA PHE A 467 -32.41 -1.88 15.61
C PHE A 467 -32.13 -3.05 16.56
N GLY A 468 -30.91 -3.57 16.57
CA GLY A 468 -30.41 -4.48 17.59
C GLY A 468 -30.03 -5.87 17.08
N ALA A 469 -30.61 -6.31 15.96
CA ALA A 469 -30.35 -7.62 15.37
C ALA A 469 -30.22 -8.74 16.42
N ASN A 470 -31.21 -8.84 17.31
CA ASN A 470 -31.16 -9.76 18.44
C ASN A 470 -31.13 -11.21 17.97
N ASP A 471 -30.39 -12.08 18.68
CA ASP A 471 -30.40 -13.50 18.36
C ASP A 471 -31.81 -14.10 18.52
N PHE A 472 -32.18 -14.99 17.60
CA PHE A 472 -33.50 -15.63 17.66
C PHE A 472 -33.65 -16.57 18.87
N ALA A 473 -32.56 -17.14 19.37
CA ALA A 473 -32.59 -18.06 20.51
C ALA A 473 -32.55 -17.33 21.86
N ASP A 474 -31.58 -16.46 22.07
CA ASP A 474 -31.24 -15.93 23.40
C ASP A 474 -31.51 -14.43 23.58
N ASN A 475 -32.07 -13.77 22.57
CA ASN A 475 -32.37 -12.33 22.55
C ASN A 475 -31.15 -11.42 22.78
N ARG A 476 -29.92 -11.93 22.66
CA ARG A 476 -28.73 -11.09 22.81
C ARG A 476 -28.60 -10.18 21.59
N ARG A 477 -28.55 -8.88 21.85
CA ARG A 477 -28.27 -7.83 20.86
C ARG A 477 -26.92 -8.04 20.20
N VAL A 478 -26.78 -7.65 18.93
CA VAL A 478 -25.46 -7.55 18.30
C VAL A 478 -24.65 -6.38 18.90
N ASP A 479 -23.37 -6.61 19.13
CA ASP A 479 -22.42 -5.61 19.63
C ASP A 479 -21.00 -5.87 19.07
N ALA A 480 -20.05 -5.01 19.43
CA ALA A 480 -18.67 -5.11 18.99
C ALA A 480 -17.97 -6.42 19.43
N ASP A 481 -18.39 -7.03 20.55
CA ASP A 481 -17.74 -8.21 21.12
C ASP A 481 -18.26 -9.52 20.50
N ASN A 482 -19.49 -9.50 19.99
CA ASN A 482 -20.17 -10.68 19.46
C ASN A 482 -20.36 -10.67 17.93
N ILE A 483 -20.20 -9.54 17.25
CA ILE A 483 -20.41 -9.41 15.79
C ILE A 483 -19.60 -10.42 14.96
N THR A 484 -18.38 -10.72 15.38
CA THR A 484 -17.49 -11.69 14.70
C THR A 484 -17.95 -13.14 14.85
N LYS A 485 -18.80 -13.42 15.84
CA LYS A 485 -19.40 -14.75 16.12
C LYS A 485 -20.79 -14.90 15.50
N ARG A 486 -21.28 -13.89 14.79
CA ARG A 486 -22.56 -13.92 14.07
C ARG A 486 -22.39 -14.43 12.65
N GLU A 487 -23.35 -15.22 12.21
CA GLU A 487 -23.50 -15.76 10.87
C GLU A 487 -24.72 -15.17 10.17
N TYR A 488 -24.63 -15.13 8.85
CA TYR A 488 -25.71 -14.71 7.96
C TYR A 488 -26.64 -15.90 7.75
N HIS A 489 -27.89 -15.77 8.20
CA HIS A 489 -28.91 -16.80 8.14
C HIS A 489 -29.97 -16.46 7.09
N HIS A 490 -30.39 -17.47 6.32
CA HIS A 490 -31.47 -17.35 5.35
C HIS A 490 -32.81 -17.58 6.05
N LEU A 491 -33.71 -16.59 5.99
CA LEU A 491 -35.04 -16.68 6.61
C LEU A 491 -35.92 -17.71 5.89
N PHE A 492 -35.87 -17.69 4.56
CA PHE A 492 -36.31 -18.76 3.67
C PHE A 492 -35.08 -19.58 3.30
N PRO A 493 -34.97 -20.84 3.77
CA PRO A 493 -33.78 -21.66 3.54
C PRO A 493 -33.44 -21.80 2.06
N ASP A 494 -32.15 -21.74 1.73
CA ASP A 494 -31.66 -21.95 0.36
C ASP A 494 -32.14 -23.29 -0.22
N ALA A 495 -32.13 -24.35 0.59
CA ALA A 495 -32.62 -25.67 0.19
C ALA A 495 -34.09 -25.65 -0.28
N LEU A 496 -34.96 -24.91 0.42
CA LEU A 496 -36.38 -24.77 0.05
C LEU A 496 -36.53 -24.00 -1.27
N ILE A 497 -35.80 -22.90 -1.43
CA ILE A 497 -35.84 -22.10 -2.66
C ILE A 497 -35.34 -22.94 -3.84
N LYS A 498 -34.23 -23.66 -3.68
CA LYS A 498 -33.66 -24.53 -4.72
C LYS A 498 -34.51 -25.75 -5.05
N GLU A 499 -35.21 -26.32 -4.08
CA GLU A 499 -36.19 -27.39 -4.31
C GLU A 499 -37.38 -26.88 -5.13
N SER A 500 -37.82 -25.65 -4.89
CA SER A 500 -38.91 -25.03 -5.64
C SER A 500 -38.51 -24.63 -7.07
N ASN A 501 -37.29 -24.14 -7.27
CA ASN A 501 -36.72 -23.79 -8.58
C ASN A 501 -35.19 -23.75 -8.46
N GLU A 502 -34.52 -24.66 -9.18
CA GLU A 502 -33.06 -24.82 -9.12
C GLU A 502 -32.30 -23.54 -9.53
N GLU A 503 -32.87 -22.73 -10.42
CA GLU A 503 -32.27 -21.47 -10.89
C GLU A 503 -32.56 -20.28 -9.98
N ALA A 504 -33.52 -20.39 -9.05
CA ALA A 504 -33.90 -19.29 -8.17
C ALA A 504 -32.76 -18.92 -7.21
N ASP A 505 -32.60 -17.63 -6.96
CA ASP A 505 -31.59 -17.09 -6.05
C ASP A 505 -32.20 -16.87 -4.66
N SER A 506 -31.52 -17.31 -3.60
CA SER A 506 -31.92 -17.10 -2.20
C SER A 506 -31.10 -16.00 -1.53
N TYR A 507 -30.00 -15.57 -2.15
CA TYR A 507 -28.96 -14.71 -1.60
C TYR A 507 -29.32 -13.22 -1.70
N PHE A 508 -30.40 -12.84 -1.03
CA PHE A 508 -30.89 -11.46 -0.92
C PHE A 508 -30.69 -10.89 0.49
N ALA A 509 -30.39 -9.60 0.61
CA ALA A 509 -30.33 -8.90 1.89
C ALA A 509 -31.67 -8.98 2.64
N MET A 510 -32.79 -8.91 1.91
CA MET A 510 -34.12 -9.09 2.48
C MET A 510 -34.39 -10.51 2.99
N ASN A 511 -33.61 -11.51 2.57
CA ASN A 511 -33.68 -12.88 3.11
C ASN A 511 -32.65 -13.13 4.22
N CYS A 512 -31.89 -12.11 4.62
CA CYS A 512 -30.78 -12.26 5.56
C CYS A 512 -31.15 -11.80 6.98
N ALA A 513 -30.74 -12.58 7.98
CA ALA A 513 -30.69 -12.18 9.38
C ALA A 513 -29.32 -12.50 9.98
N LEU A 514 -28.89 -11.73 10.97
CA LEU A 514 -27.59 -11.90 11.61
C LEU A 514 -27.74 -12.56 12.98
N ILE A 515 -27.46 -13.85 13.07
CA ILE A 515 -27.68 -14.65 14.30
C ILE A 515 -26.42 -15.42 14.69
N THR A 516 -26.37 -15.99 15.88
CA THR A 516 -25.22 -16.80 16.29
C THR A 516 -25.13 -18.08 15.48
N TRP A 517 -23.90 -18.56 15.32
CA TRP A 517 -23.58 -19.84 14.73
C TRP A 517 -24.41 -21.02 15.31
N LYS A 518 -24.58 -21.07 16.64
CA LYS A 518 -25.35 -22.12 17.32
C LYS A 518 -26.83 -22.07 16.93
N THR A 519 -27.44 -20.88 16.96
CA THR A 519 -28.84 -20.66 16.55
C THR A 519 -29.04 -21.03 15.09
N ASN A 520 -28.11 -20.65 14.21
CA ASN A 520 -28.15 -20.97 12.78
C ASN A 520 -28.16 -22.49 12.53
N ARG A 521 -27.29 -23.26 13.22
CA ARG A 521 -27.28 -24.73 13.09
C ARG A 521 -28.50 -25.41 13.72
N THR A 522 -29.08 -24.84 14.78
CA THR A 522 -30.34 -25.35 15.36
C THR A 522 -31.51 -25.21 14.38
N ILE A 523 -31.63 -24.07 13.69
CA ILE A 523 -32.69 -23.87 12.69
C ILE A 523 -32.44 -24.70 11.43
N GLY A 524 -31.19 -24.74 10.97
CA GLY A 524 -30.78 -25.56 9.83
C GLY A 524 -31.53 -25.20 8.54
N ARG A 525 -32.16 -26.21 7.93
CA ARG A 525 -32.93 -26.09 6.67
C ARG A 525 -34.45 -26.13 6.89
N ALA A 526 -34.91 -25.92 8.12
CA ALA A 526 -36.31 -26.00 8.46
C ALA A 526 -37.13 -24.92 7.73
N ASP A 527 -38.34 -25.28 7.32
CA ASP A 527 -39.34 -24.37 6.77
C ASP A 527 -39.61 -23.20 7.76
N PRO A 528 -39.86 -21.96 7.25
CA PRO A 528 -40.11 -20.80 8.08
C PRO A 528 -41.13 -21.01 9.20
N LEU A 529 -42.30 -21.58 8.89
CA LEU A 529 -43.33 -21.80 9.90
C LEU A 529 -42.88 -22.85 10.93
N ILE A 530 -42.17 -23.88 10.49
CA ILE A 530 -41.71 -24.96 11.37
C ILE A 530 -40.76 -24.41 12.43
N TYR A 531 -39.69 -23.71 12.04
CA TYR A 531 -38.75 -23.20 13.05
C TYR A 531 -39.36 -22.07 13.90
N LEU A 532 -40.32 -21.30 13.37
CA LEU A 532 -41.04 -20.31 14.18
C LEU A 532 -41.85 -21.00 15.28
N LYS A 533 -42.59 -22.07 14.96
CA LYS A 533 -43.35 -22.85 15.95
C LYS A 533 -42.44 -23.44 17.03
N GLU A 534 -41.33 -24.08 16.65
CA GLU A 534 -40.34 -24.61 17.59
C GLU A 534 -39.81 -23.52 18.54
N ARG A 535 -39.59 -22.30 18.02
CA ARG A 535 -39.13 -21.16 18.82
C ARG A 535 -40.19 -20.62 19.75
N VAL A 536 -41.45 -20.57 19.30
CA VAL A 536 -42.59 -20.18 20.11
C VAL A 536 -42.84 -21.19 21.24
N GLU A 537 -42.69 -22.50 20.98
CA GLU A 537 -42.80 -23.54 22.01
C GLU A 537 -41.71 -23.44 23.09
N LEU A 538 -40.49 -23.06 22.70
CA LEU A 538 -39.37 -22.84 23.62
C LEU A 538 -39.43 -21.48 24.34
N SER A 539 -40.36 -20.60 23.96
CA SER A 539 -40.52 -19.24 24.49
C SER A 539 -42.00 -18.85 24.49
N ASP A 540 -42.33 -17.67 23.96
CA ASP A 540 -43.69 -17.20 23.73
C ASP A 540 -43.71 -16.40 22.42
N GLU A 541 -44.89 -16.26 21.83
CA GLU A 541 -45.04 -15.65 20.51
C GLU A 541 -44.61 -14.17 20.47
N GLU A 542 -44.91 -13.41 21.53
CA GLU A 542 -44.55 -12.00 21.61
C GLU A 542 -43.02 -11.83 21.73
N ALA A 543 -42.34 -12.66 22.53
CA ALA A 543 -40.88 -12.65 22.61
C ALA A 543 -40.22 -13.00 21.27
N VAL A 544 -40.78 -13.93 20.49
CA VAL A 544 -40.28 -14.25 19.14
C VAL A 544 -40.52 -13.09 18.17
N LYS A 545 -41.71 -12.48 18.20
CA LYS A 545 -42.03 -11.28 17.40
C LYS A 545 -41.06 -10.15 17.69
N GLU A 546 -40.78 -9.85 18.96
CA GLU A 546 -39.84 -8.78 19.33
C GLU A 546 -38.41 -9.04 18.81
N ARG A 547 -37.93 -10.29 18.89
CA ARG A 547 -36.63 -10.68 18.32
C ARG A 547 -36.60 -10.46 16.81
N LEU A 548 -37.63 -10.87 16.07
CA LEU A 548 -37.71 -10.66 14.62
C LEU A 548 -37.86 -9.19 14.24
N LYS A 549 -38.66 -8.41 14.98
CA LYS A 549 -38.80 -6.97 14.78
C LYS A 549 -37.46 -6.24 14.88
N SER A 550 -36.55 -6.67 15.76
CA SER A 550 -35.19 -6.09 15.84
C SER A 550 -34.34 -6.23 14.57
N HIS A 551 -34.75 -7.09 13.63
CA HIS A 551 -34.16 -7.24 12.28
C HIS A 551 -35.03 -6.63 11.18
N LEU A 552 -36.12 -5.95 11.53
CA LEU A 552 -37.21 -5.54 10.63
C LEU A 552 -37.81 -6.72 9.86
N ILE A 553 -38.01 -7.87 10.49
CA ILE A 553 -38.63 -9.05 9.86
C ILE A 553 -40.14 -9.06 10.16
N PRO A 554 -41.02 -9.06 9.14
CA PRO A 554 -42.46 -9.18 9.35
C PRO A 554 -42.84 -10.60 9.74
N TYR A 555 -43.15 -10.82 11.03
CA TYR A 555 -43.52 -12.13 11.58
C TYR A 555 -44.75 -12.72 10.87
N ASP A 556 -45.79 -11.92 10.64
CA ASP A 556 -47.06 -12.39 10.08
C ASP A 556 -46.95 -12.92 8.65
N SER A 557 -45.96 -12.45 7.88
CA SER A 557 -45.70 -12.96 6.53
C SER A 557 -44.85 -14.22 6.56
N LEU A 558 -43.89 -14.29 7.48
CA LEU A 558 -43.05 -15.47 7.67
C LEU A 558 -43.84 -16.65 8.26
N SER A 559 -44.83 -16.40 9.13
CA SER A 559 -45.69 -17.42 9.72
C SER A 559 -46.75 -18.00 8.76
N LYS A 560 -46.95 -17.37 7.60
CA LYS A 560 -47.82 -17.90 6.51
C LYS A 560 -47.07 -18.75 5.49
N ALA A 561 -45.74 -18.74 5.53
CA ALA A 561 -44.89 -19.53 4.65
C ALA A 561 -44.83 -20.98 5.14
N HIS A 562 -45.63 -21.84 4.50
CA HIS A 562 -45.72 -23.26 4.80
C HIS A 562 -45.98 -24.04 3.52
N TYR A 563 -45.20 -25.10 3.31
CA TYR A 563 -45.15 -25.81 2.02
C TYR A 563 -45.34 -27.34 2.13
N GLU A 564 -45.79 -27.84 3.29
CA GLU A 564 -45.99 -29.28 3.49
C GLU A 564 -47.01 -29.85 2.48
N GLY A 565 -46.63 -30.95 1.83
CA GLY A 565 -47.46 -31.63 0.84
C GLY A 565 -47.50 -30.99 -0.56
N LEU A 566 -46.80 -29.88 -0.80
CA LEU A 566 -46.68 -29.27 -2.12
C LEU A 566 -45.46 -29.82 -2.88
N VAL A 567 -45.63 -30.06 -4.19
CA VAL A 567 -44.58 -30.55 -5.09
C VAL A 567 -44.73 -29.92 -6.48
N GLY A 568 -43.65 -29.90 -7.26
CA GLY A 568 -43.64 -29.40 -8.64
C GLY A 568 -44.11 -27.94 -8.75
N ASP A 569 -44.86 -27.62 -9.81
CA ASP A 569 -45.27 -26.25 -10.14
C ASP A 569 -46.03 -25.55 -8.99
N ALA A 570 -46.84 -26.29 -8.23
CA ALA A 570 -47.59 -25.73 -7.09
C ALA A 570 -46.66 -25.28 -5.94
N LEU A 571 -45.55 -26.00 -5.72
CA LEU A 571 -44.52 -25.59 -4.77
C LEU A 571 -43.79 -24.34 -5.29
N THR A 572 -43.40 -24.35 -6.56
CA THR A 572 -42.70 -23.23 -7.22
C THR A 572 -43.52 -21.94 -7.17
N GLU A 573 -44.79 -21.99 -7.56
CA GLU A 573 -45.68 -20.82 -7.56
C GLU A 573 -45.86 -20.25 -6.16
N LYS A 574 -46.12 -21.11 -5.16
CA LYS A 574 -46.37 -20.65 -3.79
C LYS A 574 -45.11 -20.10 -3.13
N VAL A 575 -43.97 -20.82 -3.20
CA VAL A 575 -42.70 -20.36 -2.63
C VAL A 575 -42.27 -19.04 -3.27
N THR A 576 -42.38 -18.91 -4.59
CA THR A 576 -42.04 -17.67 -5.31
C THR A 576 -42.94 -16.51 -4.87
N ALA A 577 -44.26 -16.73 -4.82
CA ALA A 577 -45.21 -15.70 -4.41
C ALA A 577 -44.99 -15.24 -2.97
N ASP A 578 -44.85 -16.17 -2.02
CA ASP A 578 -44.62 -15.86 -0.61
C ASP A 578 -43.26 -15.16 -0.42
N PHE A 579 -42.21 -15.62 -1.12
CA PHE A 579 -40.87 -15.05 -1.01
C PHE A 579 -40.78 -13.63 -1.57
N GLU A 580 -41.36 -13.37 -2.75
CA GLU A 580 -41.41 -12.02 -3.31
C GLU A 580 -42.27 -11.07 -2.47
N ALA A 581 -43.44 -11.54 -1.97
CA ALA A 581 -44.28 -10.75 -1.07
C ALA A 581 -43.53 -10.38 0.22
N PHE A 582 -42.84 -11.35 0.83
CA PHE A 582 -42.03 -11.14 2.03
C PHE A 582 -40.91 -10.13 1.80
N LYS A 583 -40.13 -10.28 0.70
CA LYS A 583 -39.06 -9.34 0.37
C LYS A 583 -39.60 -7.93 0.17
N LEU A 584 -40.72 -7.77 -0.52
CA LEU A 584 -41.30 -6.47 -0.80
C LEU A 584 -41.85 -5.80 0.46
N GLU A 585 -42.52 -6.54 1.33
CA GLU A 585 -42.99 -6.02 2.62
C GLU A 585 -41.83 -5.58 3.51
N ARG A 586 -40.81 -6.44 3.64
CA ARG A 586 -39.60 -6.12 4.39
C ARG A 586 -38.91 -4.88 3.80
N ALA A 587 -38.79 -4.79 2.48
CA ALA A 587 -38.20 -3.63 1.80
C ALA A 587 -38.92 -2.30 2.13
N ARG A 588 -40.24 -2.30 2.32
CA ARG A 588 -40.98 -1.10 2.75
C ARG A 588 -40.58 -0.65 4.16
N LEU A 589 -40.38 -1.58 5.09
CA LEU A 589 -39.89 -1.26 6.44
C LEU A 589 -38.48 -0.65 6.39
N PHE A 590 -37.59 -1.25 5.59
CA PHE A 590 -36.26 -0.70 5.37
C PHE A 590 -36.31 0.68 4.71
N LYS A 591 -37.21 0.90 3.74
CA LYS A 591 -37.36 2.21 3.10
C LYS A 591 -37.73 3.30 4.11
N LYS A 592 -38.68 3.04 5.01
CA LYS A 592 -39.03 3.97 6.10
C LYS A 592 -37.83 4.26 7.01
N ALA A 593 -37.07 3.23 7.38
CA ALA A 593 -35.87 3.40 8.19
C ALA A 593 -34.79 4.24 7.47
N ILE A 594 -34.57 3.97 6.17
CA ILE A 594 -33.63 4.72 5.33
C ILE A 594 -33.99 6.20 5.30
N ASP A 595 -35.28 6.54 5.11
CA ASP A 595 -35.73 7.93 5.02
C ASP A 595 -35.44 8.70 6.32
N PHE A 596 -35.75 8.13 7.47
CA PHE A 596 -35.42 8.75 8.77
C PHE A 596 -33.92 8.87 9.01
N LEU A 597 -33.16 7.80 8.78
CA LEU A 597 -31.72 7.77 9.07
C LEU A 597 -30.93 8.69 8.15
N ALA A 598 -31.34 8.80 6.87
CA ALA A 598 -30.70 9.67 5.89
C ALA A 598 -30.96 11.17 6.14
N GLU A 599 -31.94 11.52 6.98
CA GLU A 599 -32.15 12.87 7.54
C GLU A 599 -31.39 13.09 8.86
N GLY A 600 -30.64 12.09 9.33
CA GLY A 600 -29.90 12.13 10.58
C GLY A 600 -30.78 11.93 11.82
N GLN A 601 -32.03 11.51 11.65
CA GLN A 601 -32.91 11.18 12.76
C GLN A 601 -32.50 9.86 13.42
N GLN A 602 -33.00 9.63 14.63
CA GLN A 602 -32.80 8.39 15.38
C GLN A 602 -34.16 7.72 15.62
N PRO A 603 -34.73 7.05 14.60
CA PRO A 603 -36.07 6.47 14.71
C PRO A 603 -36.09 5.31 15.72
N SER A 604 -37.13 5.24 16.55
CA SER A 604 -37.41 4.03 17.32
C SER A 604 -37.94 2.93 16.39
N LEU A 605 -37.82 1.67 16.84
CA LEU A 605 -38.36 0.53 16.12
C LEU A 605 -39.88 0.67 15.90
N GLU A 606 -40.61 1.10 16.93
CA GLU A 606 -42.05 1.37 16.86
C GLU A 606 -42.40 2.39 15.76
N LYS A 607 -41.63 3.48 15.64
CA LYS A 607 -41.87 4.53 14.63
C LYS A 607 -41.73 3.99 13.21
N VAL A 608 -40.82 3.04 12.97
CA VAL A 608 -40.63 2.40 11.66
C VAL A 608 -41.73 1.37 11.36
N LEU A 609 -42.16 0.63 12.39
CA LEU A 609 -43.16 -0.43 12.27
C LEU A 609 -44.60 0.09 12.20
N GLN A 610 -44.87 1.34 12.60
CA GLN A 610 -46.19 1.94 12.45
C GLN A 610 -46.63 1.94 10.98
N THR A 611 -47.78 1.34 10.73
CA THR A 611 -48.50 1.43 9.46
C THR A 611 -48.94 2.88 9.26
N SER A 612 -48.62 3.43 8.09
CA SER A 612 -49.01 4.79 7.69
C SER A 612 -50.47 4.80 7.25
#